data_AF-A0A365QY85-F1
#
_entry.id   AF-A0A365QY85-F1
#
_cell.length_a   1.000
_cell.length_b   1.000
_cell.length_c   1.000
_cell.angle_alpha   90.00
_cell.angle_beta   90.00
_cell.angle_gamma   90.00
#
_symmetry.space_group_name_H-M   'P 1'
#
loop_
_entity.id
_entity.type
_entity.pdbx_description
1 polymer ?
#
loop_
_entity_poly.entity_id
_entity_poly.type
_entity_poly.pdbx_seq_one_letter_code
_entity_poly.pdbx_strand_id
1 'polypeptide(L)'
;MAKPFLTVLVKGSFPEAFGFVETLLQPLGFLLVNPDSGQITHWSDDGQQIAVSRTWIIDEAPTGKAKNVQFWQSGCDDLFVSWIDASPGWEFSFHLDGVTPELKVALATALSNAILVDLRLQYGEECALRIEFD
;
A
#
# COMPACT_ATOMS: atom_id res chain seq x y z
N MET A 1 -11.01 -19.45 -4.51
CA MET A 1 -9.80 -19.30 -5.35
C MET A 1 -8.79 -18.51 -4.53
N ALA A 2 -7.50 -18.79 -4.70
CA ALA A 2 -6.46 -18.14 -3.94
C ALA A 2 -6.38 -16.64 -4.29
N LYS A 3 -6.26 -15.76 -3.29
CA LYS A 3 -6.24 -14.31 -3.48
C LYS A 3 -4.80 -13.80 -3.42
N PRO A 4 -4.22 -13.31 -4.53
CA PRO A 4 -2.84 -12.85 -4.54
C PRO A 4 -2.68 -11.48 -3.88
N PHE A 5 -1.57 -11.30 -3.17
CA PHE A 5 -1.13 -9.99 -2.70
C PHE A 5 0.39 -9.86 -2.82
N LEU A 6 0.84 -8.63 -3.04
CA LEU A 6 2.26 -8.26 -3.01
C LEU A 6 2.56 -7.67 -1.65
N THR A 7 3.65 -8.08 -1.03
CA THR A 7 4.08 -7.52 0.26
C THR A 7 5.46 -6.92 0.12
N VAL A 8 5.62 -5.68 0.56
CA VAL A 8 6.90 -4.95 0.54
C VAL A 8 7.24 -4.42 1.93
N LEU A 9 8.50 -4.57 2.33
CA LEU A 9 9.05 -3.96 3.53
C LEU A 9 9.68 -2.62 3.15
N VAL A 10 9.24 -1.53 3.78
CA VAL A 10 9.82 -0.19 3.60
C VAL A 10 10.40 0.27 4.93
N LYS A 11 11.71 0.55 4.96
CA LYS A 11 12.42 0.99 6.17
C LYS A 11 12.15 2.46 6.46
N GLY A 12 12.24 2.85 7.73
CA GLY A 12 12.08 4.23 8.16
C GLY A 12 10.75 4.51 8.86
N SER A 13 10.44 5.79 9.03
CA SER A 13 9.22 6.21 9.73
C SER A 13 7.98 5.98 8.88
N PHE A 14 6.80 5.82 9.51
CA PHE A 14 5.55 5.63 8.77
C PHE A 14 5.26 6.75 7.76
N PRO A 15 5.42 8.06 8.08
CA PRO A 15 5.19 9.12 7.11
C PRO A 15 6.04 9.00 5.84
N GLU A 16 7.31 8.63 5.98
CA GLU A 16 8.22 8.44 4.86
C GLU A 16 7.85 7.20 4.05
N ALA A 17 7.58 6.09 4.73
CA ALA A 17 7.22 4.83 4.11
C ALA A 17 5.87 4.91 3.36
N PHE A 18 4.86 5.54 3.97
CA PHE A 18 3.57 5.78 3.33
C PHE A 18 3.68 6.74 2.15
N GLY A 19 4.45 7.82 2.29
CA GLY A 19 4.72 8.76 1.18
C GLY A 19 5.45 8.11 0.00
N PHE A 20 6.35 7.16 0.28
CA PHE A 20 6.97 6.32 -0.75
C PHE A 20 5.94 5.48 -1.51
N VAL A 21 5.02 4.82 -0.80
CA VAL A 21 3.94 4.02 -1.43
C VAL A 21 3.04 4.91 -2.30
N GLU A 22 2.62 6.08 -1.79
CA GLU A 22 1.84 7.05 -2.58
C GLU A 22 2.56 7.44 -3.89
N THR A 23 3.85 7.76 -3.78
CA THR A 23 4.68 8.19 -4.92
C THR A 23 4.88 7.05 -5.93
N LEU A 24 5.04 5.81 -5.47
CA LEU A 24 5.22 4.63 -6.31
C LEU A 24 3.94 4.29 -7.10
N LEU A 25 2.79 4.49 -6.49
CA LEU A 25 1.48 4.19 -7.07
C LEU A 25 1.00 5.25 -8.07
N GLN A 26 1.40 6.51 -7.90
CA GLN A 26 0.93 7.62 -8.73
C GLN A 26 1.20 7.42 -10.25
N PRO A 27 2.39 6.99 -10.72
CA PRO A 27 2.64 6.70 -12.14
C PRO A 27 1.80 5.55 -12.71
N LEU A 28 1.28 4.68 -11.85
CA LEU A 28 0.37 3.59 -12.23
C LEU A 28 -1.10 4.06 -12.33
N GLY A 29 -1.36 5.34 -12.04
CA GLY A 29 -2.69 5.96 -12.10
C GLY A 29 -3.50 5.85 -10.81
N PHE A 30 -2.91 5.33 -9.73
CA PHE A 30 -3.57 5.21 -8.44
C PHE A 30 -3.40 6.48 -7.60
N LEU A 31 -4.50 6.98 -7.05
CA LEU A 31 -4.58 8.19 -6.22
C LEU A 31 -5.12 7.85 -4.84
N LEU A 32 -4.59 8.46 -3.78
CA LEU A 32 -5.10 8.23 -2.42
C LEU A 32 -6.53 8.78 -2.23
N VAL A 33 -6.86 9.88 -2.90
CA VAL A 33 -8.18 10.50 -2.86
C VAL A 33 -9.02 9.94 -4.00
N ASN A 34 -10.20 9.42 -3.68
CA ASN A 34 -11.14 8.96 -4.69
C ASN A 34 -11.55 10.15 -5.59
N PRO A 35 -11.40 10.03 -6.93
CA PRO A 35 -11.62 11.15 -7.84
C PRO A 35 -13.08 11.61 -7.92
N ASP A 36 -14.04 10.75 -7.59
CA ASP A 36 -15.47 11.06 -7.66
C ASP A 36 -15.98 11.63 -6.33
N SER A 37 -15.55 11.07 -5.19
CA SER A 37 -16.02 11.50 -3.87
C SER A 37 -15.15 12.56 -3.20
N GLY A 38 -13.89 12.70 -3.62
CA GLY A 38 -12.91 13.58 -2.97
C GLY A 38 -12.47 13.09 -1.58
N GLN A 39 -12.75 11.83 -1.22
CA GLN A 39 -12.47 11.28 0.10
C GLN A 39 -11.31 10.28 0.08
N ILE A 40 -10.60 10.19 1.20
CA ILE A 40 -9.67 9.10 1.50
C ILE A 40 -10.42 8.10 2.37
N THR A 41 -10.23 6.83 2.09
CA THR A 41 -11.08 5.80 2.66
C THR A 41 -10.29 4.73 3.38
N HIS A 42 -10.73 4.40 4.59
CA HIS A 42 -10.18 3.38 5.47
C HIS A 42 -11.29 2.39 5.85
N TRP A 43 -10.95 1.11 5.98
CA TRP A 43 -11.86 0.06 6.47
C TRP A 43 -11.57 -0.26 7.94
N SER A 44 -12.60 -0.15 8.78
CA SER A 44 -12.52 -0.58 10.17
C SER A 44 -12.42 -2.10 10.29
N ASP A 45 -12.02 -2.57 11.48
CA ASP A 45 -11.98 -4.00 11.80
C ASP A 45 -13.39 -4.67 11.72
N ASP A 46 -14.47 -3.88 11.82
CA ASP A 46 -15.86 -4.33 11.65
C ASP A 46 -16.32 -4.37 10.18
N GLY A 47 -15.42 -4.05 9.24
CA GLY A 47 -15.75 -3.99 7.81
C GLY A 47 -16.58 -2.78 7.42
N GLN A 48 -16.46 -1.66 8.14
CA GLN A 48 -17.09 -0.39 7.75
C GLN A 48 -16.12 0.50 7.00
N GLN A 49 -16.59 1.09 5.92
CA GLN A 49 -15.84 2.06 5.12
C GLN A 49 -16.01 3.46 5.73
N ILE A 50 -14.90 4.09 6.12
CA ILE A 50 -14.86 5.36 6.86
C ILE A 50 -14.03 6.37 6.09
N ALA A 51 -14.57 7.58 5.91
CA ALA A 51 -13.83 8.71 5.36
C ALA A 51 -12.84 9.25 6.40
N VAL A 52 -11.57 9.35 6.03
CA VAL A 52 -10.47 9.80 6.89
C VAL A 52 -9.64 10.88 6.22
N SER A 53 -8.72 11.50 6.96
CA SER A 53 -7.74 12.45 6.41
C SER A 53 -6.35 11.80 6.32
N ARG A 54 -5.50 12.32 5.43
CA ARG A 54 -4.09 11.87 5.35
C ARG A 54 -3.36 12.06 6.68
N THR A 55 -3.60 13.18 7.36
CA THR A 55 -3.03 13.45 8.69
C THR A 55 -3.45 12.40 9.71
N TRP A 56 -4.74 12.02 9.75
CA TRP A 56 -5.21 10.97 10.64
C TRP A 56 -4.51 9.64 10.39
N ILE A 57 -4.32 9.24 9.12
CA ILE A 57 -3.59 8.01 8.77
C ILE A 57 -2.16 8.06 9.32
N ILE A 58 -1.46 9.18 9.12
CA ILE A 58 -0.09 9.37 9.59
C ILE A 58 0.00 9.27 11.13
N ASP A 59 -0.93 9.91 11.84
CA ASP A 59 -0.91 9.97 13.31
C ASP A 59 -1.33 8.65 13.96
N GLU A 60 -2.25 7.90 13.32
CA GLU A 60 -2.91 6.74 13.92
C GLU A 60 -2.40 5.39 13.40
N ALA A 61 -1.54 5.36 12.37
CA ALA A 61 -0.88 4.13 11.97
C ALA A 61 0.11 3.60 13.03
N PRO A 62 0.96 4.42 13.67
CA PRO A 62 1.82 4.00 14.78
C PRO A 62 1.06 3.45 15.99
N THR A 63 -0.20 3.87 16.19
CA THR A 63 -1.05 3.37 17.28
C THR A 63 -1.76 2.07 16.92
N GLY A 64 -1.65 1.62 15.66
CA GLY A 64 -2.33 0.46 15.12
C GLY A 64 -3.82 0.68 14.84
N LYS A 65 -4.34 1.91 14.91
CA LYS A 65 -5.74 2.20 14.55
C LYS A 65 -5.93 2.33 13.05
N ALA A 66 -5.00 3.00 12.36
CA ALA A 66 -5.00 3.05 10.90
C ALA A 66 -4.14 1.89 10.37
N LYS A 67 -4.76 0.93 9.67
CA LYS A 67 -4.07 -0.27 9.16
C LYS A 67 -4.20 -0.47 7.66
N ASN A 68 -5.02 0.35 7.00
CA ASN A 68 -5.30 0.21 5.57
C ASN A 68 -5.88 1.49 4.98
N VAL A 69 -5.77 1.62 3.67
CA VAL A 69 -6.53 2.54 2.84
C VAL A 69 -6.81 1.94 1.46
N GLN A 70 -7.72 2.58 0.73
CA GLN A 70 -7.91 2.35 -0.70
C GLN A 70 -7.21 3.43 -1.51
N PHE A 71 -6.48 3.01 -2.53
CA PHE A 71 -6.01 3.86 -3.62
C PHE A 71 -6.91 3.67 -4.83
N TRP A 72 -7.13 4.71 -5.62
CA TRP A 72 -8.19 4.74 -6.62
C TRP A 72 -7.63 5.03 -8.00
N GLN A 73 -7.98 4.20 -8.98
CA GLN A 73 -7.71 4.48 -10.39
C GLN A 73 -8.90 5.20 -11.05
N SER A 74 -10.11 4.89 -10.57
CA SER A 74 -11.37 5.55 -10.94
C SER A 74 -12.25 5.64 -9.68
N GLY A 75 -13.47 6.18 -9.79
CA GLY A 75 -14.40 6.19 -8.65
C GLY A 75 -14.88 4.81 -8.18
N CYS A 76 -14.71 3.77 -9.01
CA CYS A 76 -15.14 2.40 -8.73
C CYS A 76 -14.04 1.33 -8.78
N ASP A 77 -12.85 1.68 -9.26
CA ASP A 77 -11.71 0.78 -9.34
C ASP A 77 -10.66 1.19 -8.31
N ASP A 78 -10.46 0.34 -7.30
CA ASP A 78 -9.53 0.57 -6.22
C ASP A 78 -8.47 -0.52 -6.06
N LEU A 79 -7.40 -0.16 -5.37
CA LEU A 79 -6.36 -1.03 -4.86
C LEU A 79 -6.37 -0.89 -3.34
N PHE A 80 -6.80 -1.95 -2.66
CA PHE A 80 -6.75 -2.02 -1.21
C PHE A 80 -5.32 -2.29 -0.74
N VAL A 81 -4.81 -1.43 0.14
CA VAL A 81 -3.46 -1.51 0.69
C VAL A 81 -3.55 -1.53 2.21
N SER A 82 -2.99 -2.56 2.84
CA SER A 82 -2.88 -2.67 4.29
C SER A 82 -1.43 -2.59 4.74
N TRP A 83 -1.20 -2.37 6.03
CA TRP A 83 0.15 -2.39 6.60
C TRP A 83 0.19 -2.87 8.04
N ILE A 84 1.37 -3.29 8.46
CA ILE A 84 1.72 -3.61 9.85
C ILE A 84 3.07 -2.96 10.21
N ASP A 85 3.28 -2.72 11.51
CA ASP A 85 4.59 -2.36 12.04
C ASP A 85 5.53 -3.57 11.91
N ALA A 86 6.63 -3.37 11.20
CA ALA A 86 7.70 -4.34 10.98
C ALA A 86 9.05 -3.73 11.36
N SER A 87 9.09 -3.06 12.52
CA SER A 87 10.24 -2.32 13.08
C SER A 87 11.60 -2.98 12.77
N PRO A 88 12.56 -2.25 12.12
CA PRO A 88 12.61 -0.80 11.95
C PRO A 88 11.96 -0.27 10.65
N GLY A 89 10.84 -0.83 10.22
CA GLY A 89 10.07 -0.34 9.07
C GLY A 89 8.60 -0.72 9.12
N TRP A 90 7.99 -0.70 7.94
CA TRP A 90 6.57 -0.96 7.73
C TRP A 90 6.40 -1.94 6.59
N GLU A 91 5.62 -2.99 6.83
CA GLU A 91 5.28 -3.96 5.80
C GLU A 91 3.93 -3.54 5.20
N PHE A 92 3.92 -3.25 3.89
CA PHE A 92 2.72 -2.92 3.13
C PHE A 92 2.29 -4.11 2.28
N SER A 93 1.00 -4.43 2.31
CA SER A 93 0.39 -5.49 1.52
C SER A 93 -0.59 -4.89 0.51
N PHE A 94 -0.36 -5.15 -0.77
CA PHE A 94 -1.19 -4.71 -1.90
C PHE A 94 -2.07 -5.87 -2.34
N HIS A 95 -3.37 -5.77 -2.09
CA HIS A 95 -4.34 -6.84 -2.36
C HIS A 95 -4.77 -6.77 -3.81
N LEU A 96 -4.51 -7.83 -4.58
CA LEU A 96 -4.65 -7.80 -6.04
C LEU A 96 -5.95 -8.44 -6.53
N ASP A 97 -6.88 -8.77 -5.63
CA ASP A 97 -8.22 -9.23 -6.02
C ASP A 97 -8.95 -8.09 -6.74
N GLY A 98 -9.61 -8.38 -7.87
CA GLY A 98 -10.25 -7.35 -8.70
C GLY A 98 -9.33 -6.47 -9.56
N VAL A 99 -8.01 -6.42 -9.30
CA VAL A 99 -7.05 -5.65 -10.12
C VAL A 99 -6.79 -6.33 -11.47
N THR A 100 -6.70 -5.54 -12.55
CA THR A 100 -6.44 -6.07 -13.91
C THR A 100 -5.08 -6.78 -14.00
N PRO A 101 -4.93 -7.81 -14.85
CA PRO A 101 -3.66 -8.51 -15.03
C PRO A 101 -2.47 -7.58 -15.35
N GLU A 102 -2.70 -6.57 -16.19
CA GLU A 102 -1.67 -5.62 -16.63
C GLU A 102 -1.16 -4.79 -15.45
N LEU A 103 -2.06 -4.32 -14.59
CA LEU A 103 -1.71 -3.52 -13.41
C LEU A 103 -1.02 -4.36 -12.34
N LYS A 104 -1.41 -5.64 -12.17
CA LYS A 104 -0.70 -6.58 -11.28
C LYS A 104 0.78 -6.68 -11.65
N VAL A 105 1.06 -6.87 -12.94
CA VAL A 105 2.43 -6.96 -13.46
C VAL A 105 3.16 -5.63 -13.35
N ALA A 106 2.49 -4.51 -13.65
CA ALA A 106 3.08 -3.18 -13.54
C ALA A 106 3.46 -2.82 -12.09
N LEU A 107 2.61 -3.15 -11.12
CA LEU A 107 2.88 -2.93 -9.70
C LEU A 107 4.04 -3.80 -9.21
N ALA A 108 4.05 -5.10 -9.54
CA ALA A 108 5.17 -5.98 -9.21
C ALA A 108 6.49 -5.48 -9.80
N THR A 109 6.45 -4.95 -11.03
CA THR A 109 7.63 -4.37 -11.70
C THR A 109 8.09 -3.09 -11.01
N ALA A 110 7.17 -2.18 -10.67
CA ALA A 110 7.48 -0.93 -9.99
C ALA A 110 8.11 -1.18 -8.61
N LEU A 111 7.54 -2.08 -7.81
CA LEU A 111 8.09 -2.50 -6.53
C LEU A 111 9.45 -3.17 -6.70
N SER A 112 9.59 -4.10 -7.65
CA SER A 112 10.87 -4.76 -7.91
C SER A 112 11.96 -3.77 -8.30
N ASN A 113 11.65 -2.78 -9.15
CA ASN A 113 12.60 -1.74 -9.53
C ASN A 113 13.00 -0.90 -8.32
N ALA A 114 12.03 -0.43 -7.52
CA ALA A 114 12.35 0.38 -6.34
C ALA A 114 13.22 -0.38 -5.34
N ILE A 115 12.94 -1.66 -5.10
CA ILE A 115 13.71 -2.50 -4.17
C ILE A 115 15.11 -2.82 -4.72
N LEU A 116 15.22 -3.24 -5.98
CA LEU A 116 16.48 -3.70 -6.57
C LEU A 116 17.42 -2.56 -6.99
N VAL A 117 16.87 -1.37 -7.25
CA VAL A 117 17.64 -0.21 -7.73
C VAL A 117 17.81 0.82 -6.62
N ASP A 118 16.72 1.33 -6.07
CA ASP A 118 16.74 2.52 -5.20
C ASP A 118 17.03 2.16 -3.73
N LEU A 119 16.47 1.05 -3.25
CA LEU A 119 16.50 0.65 -1.84
C LEU A 119 17.44 -0.53 -1.56
N ARG A 120 18.18 -1.02 -2.57
CA ARG A 120 18.94 -2.29 -2.51
C ARG A 120 19.92 -2.43 -1.34
N LEU A 121 20.45 -1.32 -0.82
CA LEU A 121 21.44 -1.32 0.26
C LEU A 121 20.80 -1.36 1.66
N GLN A 122 19.47 -1.26 1.77
CA GLN A 122 18.76 -1.10 3.04
C GLN A 122 18.39 -2.44 3.72
N TYR A 123 18.42 -3.56 2.98
CA TYR A 123 17.81 -4.81 3.44
C TYR A 123 18.81 -5.86 3.92
N GLY A 124 20.08 -5.80 3.53
CA GLY A 124 21.07 -6.83 3.91
C GLY A 124 20.61 -8.24 3.52
N GLU A 125 20.29 -9.08 4.51
CA GLU A 125 19.79 -10.45 4.34
C GLU A 125 18.27 -10.60 4.54
N GLU A 126 17.53 -9.49 4.68
CA GLU A 126 16.08 -9.51 4.90
C GLU A 126 15.27 -9.73 3.61
N CYS A 127 14.01 -10.15 3.79
CA CYS A 127 13.04 -10.22 2.71
C CYS A 127 12.39 -8.84 2.48
N ALA A 128 12.61 -8.26 1.30
CA ALA A 128 12.12 -6.93 0.97
C ALA A 128 10.81 -6.93 0.17
N LEU A 129 10.59 -7.95 -0.67
CA LEU A 129 9.42 -8.07 -1.55
C LEU A 129 9.03 -9.55 -1.69
N ARG A 130 7.74 -9.86 -1.57
CA ARG A 130 7.18 -11.21 -1.76
C ARG A 130 5.81 -11.18 -2.44
N ILE A 131 5.48 -12.26 -3.13
CA ILE A 131 4.13 -12.54 -3.66
C ILE A 131 3.55 -13.65 -2.79
N GLU A 132 2.36 -13.41 -2.25
CA GLU A 132 1.66 -14.32 -1.36
C GLU A 132 0.25 -14.60 -1.89
N PHE A 133 -0.37 -15.66 -1.37
CA PHE A 133 -1.70 -16.11 -1.76
C PHE A 133 -2.46 -16.56 -0.51
N ASP A 134 -3.61 -15.95 -0.27
CA ASP A 134 -4.58 -16.35 0.77
C ASP A 134 -5.58 -17.40 0.26
#